data_AF-A0A7S2K462-F1
#
_entry.id   AF-A0A7S2K462-F1
#
_cell.length_a   1.000
_cell.length_b   1.000
_cell.length_c   1.000
_cell.angle_alpha   90.00
_cell.angle_beta   90.00
_cell.angle_gamma   90.00
#
_symmetry.space_group_name_H-M   'P 1'
#
loop_
_entity.id
_entity.type
_entity.pdbx_description
1 polymer ?
#
loop_
_entity_poly.entity_id
_entity_poly.type
_entity_poly.pdbx_seq_one_letter_code
_entity_poly.pdbx_strand_id
1 'polypeptide(L)'
;YSEAMAPVVSDFPRVSRMTLALLEDSGWYRPVYDQAVAFSFGKGKGCDFLTEACVSNGQTAFPGSFCTETQAGSCSSNLLLGTVGCTHDLQGKALCDVCRHASRLPAKFQHFADTRLGGSREYMGFCPIMTPFEGGEWCFDGDDSASASGESYGATSRCVMTTVVERAYMAWDKPRGRCHKIQCEANSLRIRVGDAWVSCDAGEEGVRKGPGHWRWRGQVVCPSHAAVCGDARHDAFGTPCFFPGVIRRGRCVCAAGHINEDCNVLDTQQNRQEYPADLRYPQEELVLEAGHPVAQAAGLTRWPFRPAAADGGPAGLRFSVSPPLPDGLILDMADGTLSGTPSGGAARTTYVVRGAGGRGAATTALTITVLCRADEADCQVATQTSTTTPATTTSTTQCTEGWSVAAQCVGTFTHKGQTIEGCAVDGEHQAWCSHDAVYSGYWSRCIACGPTSVSSEPTSGAPVEAAEAACIDTPHAWTDSDGAPCGAYLQEQWCAPTGGVGVGWEDSWGKLADYATGGVAGDEACCACGGGRRGAFGGGPPGG
;
A
#
# COMPACT_ATOMS: atom_id res chain seq x y z
N TYR A 1 4.78 26.80 -1.76
CA TYR A 1 4.36 26.33 -3.10
C TYR A 1 3.05 25.56 -3.02
N SER A 2 3.03 24.30 -2.59
CA SER A 2 1.78 23.50 -2.41
C SER A 2 1.36 23.34 -0.94
N GLU A 3 1.93 24.14 -0.04
CA GLU A 3 1.54 24.14 1.39
C GLU A 3 0.16 24.81 1.52
N ALA A 4 -0.71 24.28 2.38
CA ALA A 4 -2.10 24.77 2.52
C ALA A 4 -2.20 26.26 2.88
N MET A 5 -1.23 26.79 3.62
CA MET A 5 -1.13 28.18 4.05
C MET A 5 -0.13 28.98 3.19
N ALA A 6 0.27 28.46 2.02
CA ALA A 6 1.01 29.24 1.05
C ALA A 6 0.17 30.42 0.53
N PRO A 7 0.77 31.55 0.11
CA PRO A 7 0.03 32.72 -0.39
C PRO A 7 -0.59 32.51 -1.78
N VAL A 8 -0.65 31.27 -2.26
CA VAL A 8 -1.22 30.89 -3.54
C VAL A 8 -2.07 29.64 -3.40
N VAL A 9 -3.18 29.64 -4.13
CA VAL A 9 -4.03 28.46 -4.23
C VAL A 9 -3.29 27.42 -5.06
N SER A 10 -3.20 26.22 -4.52
CA SER A 10 -2.75 25.02 -5.24
C SER A 10 -3.98 24.15 -5.48
N ASP A 11 -4.02 23.45 -6.61
CA ASP A 11 -5.08 22.47 -6.88
C ASP A 11 -5.07 21.32 -5.85
N PHE A 12 -3.90 21.06 -5.24
CA PHE A 12 -3.69 20.01 -4.25
C PHE A 12 -2.93 20.55 -3.02
N PRO A 13 -3.59 21.39 -2.18
CA PRO A 13 -2.94 21.96 -1.01
C PRO A 13 -2.57 20.86 -0.01
N ARG A 14 -1.39 20.96 0.57
CA ARG A 14 -0.82 20.02 1.54
C ARG A 14 -0.96 20.64 2.93
N VAL A 15 -1.90 20.13 3.73
CA VAL A 15 -1.94 20.44 5.18
C VAL A 15 -0.79 19.67 5.82
N SER A 16 0.37 20.33 5.88
CA SER A 16 1.61 19.72 6.34
C SER A 16 1.77 19.83 7.85
N ARG A 17 2.81 19.20 8.40
CA ARG A 17 3.18 19.38 9.81
C ARG A 17 3.48 20.84 10.16
N MET A 18 3.85 21.69 9.17
CA MET A 18 4.07 23.12 9.39
C MET A 18 2.75 23.85 9.66
N THR A 19 1.73 23.64 8.84
CA THR A 19 0.39 24.22 9.08
C THR A 19 -0.18 23.72 10.39
N LEU A 20 -0.08 22.42 10.68
CA LEU A 20 -0.56 21.88 11.94
C LEU A 20 0.16 22.51 13.13
N ALA A 21 1.48 22.67 13.07
CA ALA A 21 2.23 23.35 14.14
C ALA A 21 1.80 24.80 14.35
N LEU A 22 1.57 25.55 13.26
CA LEU A 22 1.03 26.91 13.36
C LEU A 22 -0.33 26.94 14.09
N LEU A 23 -1.21 25.96 13.81
CA LEU A 23 -2.51 25.84 14.48
C LEU A 23 -2.37 25.42 15.95
N GLU A 24 -1.40 24.56 16.30
CA GLU A 24 -1.09 24.23 17.70
C GLU A 24 -0.61 25.45 18.48
N ASP A 25 0.37 26.18 17.93
CA ASP A 25 0.98 27.37 18.56
C ASP A 25 -0.02 28.51 18.76
N SER A 26 -1.11 28.52 17.98
CA SER A 26 -2.20 29.48 18.16
C SER A 26 -2.96 29.30 19.49
N GLY A 27 -2.87 28.12 20.11
CA GLY A 27 -3.57 27.75 21.35
C GLY A 27 -5.05 27.36 21.17
N TRP A 28 -5.60 27.50 19.95
CA TRP A 28 -7.01 27.20 19.66
C TRP A 28 -7.25 25.73 19.30
N TYR A 29 -6.21 25.04 18.83
CA TYR A 29 -6.32 23.70 18.28
C TYR A 29 -5.31 22.75 18.93
N ARG A 30 -5.68 21.47 18.99
CA ARG A 30 -4.77 20.36 19.29
C ARG A 30 -4.66 19.47 18.06
N PRO A 31 -3.68 19.69 17.17
CA PRO A 31 -3.64 19.02 15.89
C PRO A 31 -3.25 17.54 16.02
N VAL A 32 -3.82 16.71 15.15
CA VAL A 32 -3.40 15.32 14.98
C VAL A 32 -2.31 15.27 13.92
N TYR A 33 -1.04 15.43 14.33
CA TYR A 33 0.11 15.49 13.40
C TYR A 33 0.27 14.29 12.48
N ASP A 34 -0.32 13.14 12.85
CA ASP A 34 -0.28 11.94 12.03
C ASP A 34 -1.14 12.07 10.77
N GLN A 35 -2.08 13.02 10.72
CA GLN A 35 -2.84 13.34 9.51
C GLN A 35 -2.14 14.35 8.60
N ALA A 36 -0.93 14.81 8.95
CA ALA A 36 -0.18 15.72 8.11
C ALA A 36 0.18 15.08 6.76
N VAL A 37 -0.19 15.76 5.69
CA VAL A 37 0.17 15.36 4.33
C VAL A 37 1.66 15.63 4.11
N ALA A 38 2.34 14.70 3.45
CA ALA A 38 3.74 14.86 3.12
C ALA A 38 3.95 16.11 2.25
N PHE A 39 4.83 16.99 2.71
CA PHE A 39 5.29 18.15 1.97
C PHE A 39 6.74 17.92 1.57
N SER A 40 6.99 17.88 0.26
CA SER A 40 8.28 17.48 -0.28
C SER A 40 9.19 18.68 -0.60
N PHE A 41 8.65 19.88 -0.82
CA PHE A 41 9.43 21.05 -1.20
C PHE A 41 10.41 21.47 -0.10
N GLY A 42 11.72 21.44 -0.40
CA GLY A 42 12.79 21.71 0.56
C GLY A 42 13.07 20.59 1.57
N LYS A 43 12.36 19.45 1.49
CA LYS A 43 12.54 18.34 2.44
C LYS A 43 13.96 17.75 2.32
N GLY A 44 14.63 17.62 3.46
CA GLY A 44 15.97 17.02 3.55
C GLY A 44 17.10 17.88 2.97
N LYS A 45 16.86 19.16 2.67
CA LYS A 45 17.85 20.06 2.06
C LYS A 45 18.73 20.83 3.07
N GLY A 46 18.48 20.66 4.37
CA GLY A 46 19.29 21.27 5.44
C GLY A 46 19.09 22.78 5.59
N CYS A 47 19.91 23.41 6.43
CA CYS A 47 19.84 24.84 6.74
C CYS A 47 20.17 25.72 5.53
N ASP A 48 21.09 25.27 4.66
CA ASP A 48 21.51 26.00 3.46
C ASP A 48 20.34 26.32 2.54
N PHE A 49 19.30 25.49 2.51
CA PHE A 49 18.09 25.75 1.75
C PHE A 49 17.36 27.02 2.18
N LEU A 50 17.51 27.43 3.45
CA LEU A 50 16.87 28.60 4.03
C LEU A 50 17.80 29.82 4.06
N THR A 51 19.12 29.61 4.10
CA THR A 51 20.11 30.67 4.29
C THR A 51 20.83 31.07 3.01
N GLU A 52 21.03 30.14 2.08
CA GLU A 52 21.75 30.37 0.83
C GLU A 52 20.82 30.74 -0.32
N ALA A 53 21.38 31.32 -1.37
CA ALA A 53 20.64 31.64 -2.58
C ALA A 53 20.10 30.36 -3.23
N CYS A 54 18.80 30.36 -3.56
CA CYS A 54 18.14 29.26 -4.27
C CYS A 54 18.79 28.95 -5.63
N VAL A 55 19.29 29.99 -6.30
CA VAL A 55 20.00 29.94 -7.57
C VAL A 55 21.10 31.02 -7.52
N SER A 56 22.32 30.63 -7.91
CA SER A 56 23.48 31.52 -8.01
C SER A 56 24.07 31.41 -9.42
N ASN A 57 24.16 32.54 -10.12
CA ASN A 57 24.65 32.61 -11.51
C ASN A 57 23.99 31.59 -12.45
N GLY A 58 22.69 31.37 -12.29
CA GLY A 58 21.92 30.42 -13.10
C GLY A 58 22.18 28.94 -12.79
N GLN A 59 22.79 28.62 -11.64
CA GLN A 59 22.97 27.26 -11.13
C GLN A 59 22.30 27.11 -9.77
N THR A 60 21.68 25.96 -9.50
CA THR A 60 21.07 25.68 -8.19
C THR A 60 21.78 24.54 -7.49
N ALA A 61 22.00 24.68 -6.18
CA ALA A 61 22.46 23.61 -5.31
C ALA A 61 21.30 22.69 -4.87
N PHE A 62 20.05 23.05 -5.20
CA PHE A 62 18.85 22.33 -4.76
C PHE A 62 18.02 21.82 -5.94
N PRO A 63 18.60 20.92 -6.76
CA PRO A 63 17.86 20.29 -7.86
C PRO A 63 16.62 19.57 -7.29
N GLY A 64 15.52 19.67 -8.04
CA GLY A 64 14.20 19.18 -7.64
C GLY A 64 13.33 20.23 -6.94
N SER A 65 13.92 21.24 -6.29
CA SER A 65 13.17 22.36 -5.69
C SER A 65 13.18 23.60 -6.57
N PHE A 66 14.35 23.96 -7.11
CA PHE A 66 14.48 25.07 -8.05
C PHE A 66 14.92 24.55 -9.42
N CYS A 67 14.55 25.30 -10.45
CA CYS A 67 14.89 24.98 -11.83
C CYS A 67 15.70 26.12 -12.45
N THR A 68 16.56 25.79 -13.40
CA THR A 68 17.40 26.77 -14.08
C THR A 68 17.21 26.61 -15.58
N GLU A 69 16.69 27.65 -16.23
CA GLU A 69 16.55 27.74 -17.68
C GLU A 69 16.96 29.15 -18.10
N THR A 70 17.51 29.28 -19.31
CA THR A 70 17.94 30.59 -19.84
C THR A 70 17.02 31.09 -20.95
N GLN A 71 16.26 30.18 -21.56
CA GLN A 71 15.18 30.52 -22.47
C GLN A 71 13.97 31.01 -21.69
N ALA A 72 13.72 32.31 -21.73
CA ALA A 72 12.72 32.96 -20.90
C ALA A 72 11.89 33.95 -21.73
N GLY A 73 10.57 33.82 -21.63
CA GLY A 73 9.61 34.79 -22.15
C GLY A 73 9.54 36.04 -21.29
N SER A 74 8.62 36.96 -21.60
CA SER A 74 8.33 38.10 -20.72
C SER A 74 7.53 37.62 -19.50
N CYS A 75 7.83 38.11 -18.30
CA CYS A 75 7.00 37.85 -17.12
C CYS A 75 5.58 38.44 -17.24
N SER A 76 5.36 39.34 -18.21
CA SER A 76 4.04 39.90 -18.52
C SER A 76 3.29 39.10 -19.59
N SER A 77 3.87 38.02 -20.12
CA SER A 77 3.21 37.12 -21.05
C SER A 77 2.86 35.81 -20.37
N ASN A 78 1.69 35.24 -20.67
CA ASN A 78 1.30 33.90 -20.23
C ASN A 78 2.07 32.77 -20.94
N LEU A 79 3.05 33.12 -21.78
CA LEU A 79 3.83 32.15 -22.55
C LEU A 79 5.06 31.74 -21.74
N LEU A 80 4.92 30.71 -20.92
CA LEU A 80 6.07 30.03 -20.33
C LEU A 80 6.84 29.32 -21.45
N LEU A 81 8.09 29.71 -21.63
CA LEU A 81 9.03 29.06 -22.55
C LEU A 81 9.95 28.19 -21.71
N GLY A 82 10.13 26.93 -22.10
CA GLY A 82 11.06 26.07 -21.39
C GLY A 82 10.90 24.60 -21.71
N THR A 83 11.84 23.82 -21.20
CA THR A 83 11.78 22.37 -21.25
C THR A 83 10.72 21.87 -20.29
N VAL A 84 9.75 21.07 -20.78
CA VAL A 84 8.78 20.39 -19.92
C VAL A 84 9.53 19.50 -18.95
N GLY A 85 9.31 19.70 -17.65
CA GLY A 85 9.80 18.87 -16.56
C GLY A 85 8.65 18.37 -15.70
N CYS A 86 8.95 18.02 -14.45
CA CYS A 86 7.97 17.49 -13.50
C CYS A 86 7.65 18.50 -12.40
N THR A 87 6.43 18.44 -11.88
CA THR A 87 6.10 19.10 -10.61
C THR A 87 6.99 18.57 -9.50
N HIS A 88 7.18 19.37 -8.45
CA HIS A 88 7.99 18.99 -7.28
C HIS A 88 7.58 17.63 -6.68
N ASP A 89 6.28 17.37 -6.64
CA ASP A 89 5.69 16.14 -6.09
C ASP A 89 5.50 15.04 -7.14
N LEU A 90 6.02 15.22 -8.35
CA LEU A 90 6.00 14.27 -9.46
C LEU A 90 4.59 13.84 -9.88
N GLN A 91 3.56 14.60 -9.53
CA GLN A 91 2.17 14.29 -9.87
C GLN A 91 1.78 14.73 -11.27
N GLY A 92 2.47 15.71 -11.85
CA GLY A 92 2.14 16.24 -13.17
C GLY A 92 3.33 16.83 -13.90
N LYS A 93 3.07 17.23 -15.14
CA LYS A 93 4.03 17.95 -15.98
C LYS A 93 4.07 19.42 -15.59
N ALA A 94 5.24 20.03 -15.71
CA ALA A 94 5.45 21.44 -15.34
C ALA A 94 6.47 22.11 -16.26
N LEU A 95 6.49 23.44 -16.26
CA LEU A 95 7.52 24.25 -16.91
C LEU A 95 8.30 25.03 -15.87
N CYS A 96 9.58 25.27 -16.15
CA CYS A 96 10.38 26.15 -15.32
C CYS A 96 9.91 27.60 -15.48
N ASP A 97 9.52 28.27 -14.40
CA ASP A 97 8.88 29.59 -14.47
C ASP A 97 9.85 30.78 -14.64
N VAL A 98 11.04 30.53 -15.22
CA VAL A 98 12.00 31.61 -15.50
C VAL A 98 11.41 32.54 -16.56
N CYS A 99 11.36 33.81 -16.24
CA CYS A 99 10.87 34.86 -17.13
C CYS A 99 11.75 36.11 -17.00
N ARG A 100 11.64 36.99 -18.01
CA ARG A 100 12.31 38.29 -18.04
C ARG A 100 11.41 39.38 -17.50
N HIS A 101 11.85 40.01 -16.43
CA HIS A 101 11.18 41.16 -15.81
C HIS A 101 11.42 42.43 -16.62
N ALA A 102 10.45 43.36 -16.58
CA ALA A 102 10.54 44.65 -17.26
C ALA A 102 11.69 45.52 -16.72
N SER A 103 11.92 45.43 -15.42
CA SER A 103 12.96 46.15 -14.68
C SER A 103 13.97 45.19 -14.08
N ARG A 104 15.15 45.70 -13.71
CA ARG A 104 16.14 44.92 -12.96
C ARG A 104 15.56 44.50 -11.61
N LEU A 105 15.76 43.25 -11.25
CA LEU A 105 15.40 42.73 -9.93
C LEU A 105 16.31 43.36 -8.86
N PRO A 106 15.82 43.56 -7.63
CA PRO A 106 16.66 43.95 -6.49
C PRO A 106 17.84 42.99 -6.31
N ALA A 107 19.00 43.49 -5.85
CA ALA A 107 20.24 42.72 -5.79
C ALA A 107 20.11 41.36 -5.08
N LYS A 108 19.34 41.30 -3.99
CA LYS A 108 19.07 40.06 -3.24
C LYS A 108 18.25 38.99 -4.00
N PHE A 109 17.65 39.36 -5.13
CA PHE A 109 16.82 38.48 -5.98
C PHE A 109 17.43 38.31 -7.38
N GLN A 110 18.69 38.73 -7.58
CA GLN A 110 19.40 38.54 -8.84
C GLN A 110 20.04 37.15 -8.86
N HIS A 111 19.30 36.19 -9.39
CA HIS A 111 19.67 34.76 -9.44
C HIS A 111 20.56 34.40 -10.64
N PHE A 112 20.54 35.24 -11.67
CA PHE A 112 21.22 35.03 -12.95
C PHE A 112 22.15 36.21 -13.26
N ALA A 113 23.11 35.98 -14.15
CA ALA A 113 23.99 37.05 -14.64
C ALA A 113 23.20 38.21 -15.29
N ASP A 114 22.09 37.88 -15.97
CA ASP A 114 21.11 38.88 -16.39
C ASP A 114 20.23 39.28 -15.21
N THR A 115 20.45 40.49 -14.69
CA THR A 115 19.72 41.07 -13.55
C THR A 115 18.20 41.20 -13.72
N ARG A 116 17.66 40.91 -14.91
CA ARG A 116 16.21 40.89 -15.18
C ARG A 116 15.63 39.48 -15.26
N LEU A 117 16.44 38.43 -15.23
CA LEU A 117 15.97 37.05 -15.23
C LEU A 117 15.74 36.57 -13.80
N GLY A 118 14.63 35.88 -13.60
CA GLY A 118 14.24 35.26 -12.34
C GLY A 118 12.94 34.49 -12.52
N GLY A 119 12.46 33.87 -11.45
CA GLY A 119 11.11 33.34 -11.37
C GLY A 119 10.06 34.45 -11.43
N SER A 120 8.82 34.07 -11.72
CA SER A 120 7.69 34.98 -11.86
C SER A 120 7.09 35.41 -10.51
N ARG A 121 7.40 34.69 -9.43
CA ARG A 121 6.72 34.75 -8.13
C ARG A 121 7.54 35.52 -7.09
N GLU A 122 7.07 36.69 -6.68
CA GLU A 122 7.73 37.52 -5.65
C GLU A 122 7.83 36.82 -4.29
N TYR A 123 6.78 36.11 -3.86
CA TYR A 123 6.76 35.39 -2.58
C TYR A 123 7.73 34.20 -2.53
N MET A 124 8.26 33.76 -3.68
CA MET A 124 9.36 32.79 -3.75
C MET A 124 10.72 33.49 -3.79
N GLY A 125 10.80 34.80 -3.53
CA GLY A 125 12.01 35.60 -3.69
C GLY A 125 12.50 35.64 -5.14
N PHE A 126 11.59 35.51 -6.11
CA PHE A 126 11.89 35.33 -7.53
C PHE A 126 12.76 34.10 -7.82
N CYS A 127 12.81 33.11 -6.92
CA CYS A 127 13.45 31.83 -7.18
C CYS A 127 12.61 31.03 -8.20
N PRO A 128 13.19 30.61 -9.33
CA PRO A 128 12.47 29.84 -10.33
C PRO A 128 12.17 28.42 -9.87
N ILE A 129 10.93 27.98 -10.10
CA ILE A 129 10.40 26.67 -9.74
C ILE A 129 9.64 26.04 -10.91
N MET A 130 9.47 24.73 -10.83
CA MET A 130 8.61 24.00 -11.76
C MET A 130 7.14 24.31 -11.45
N THR A 131 6.46 24.96 -12.39
CA THR A 131 5.07 25.41 -12.30
C THR A 131 4.20 24.65 -13.31
N PRO A 132 3.07 24.05 -12.89
CA PRO A 132 2.03 23.57 -13.79
C PRO A 132 1.56 24.68 -14.71
N PHE A 133 1.32 24.35 -15.97
CA PHE A 133 0.84 25.30 -16.97
C PHE A 133 -0.59 24.96 -17.36
N GLU A 134 -1.30 25.93 -17.95
CA GLU A 134 -2.66 25.73 -18.45
C GLU A 134 -2.66 24.67 -19.56
N GLY A 135 -3.46 23.61 -19.39
CA GLY A 135 -3.41 22.42 -20.25
C GLY A 135 -2.27 21.44 -19.95
N GLY A 136 -1.53 21.65 -18.86
CA GLY A 136 -0.58 20.67 -18.34
C GLY A 136 -1.29 19.43 -17.80
N GLU A 137 -0.82 18.26 -18.22
CA GLU A 137 -1.43 16.99 -17.83
C GLU A 137 -0.96 16.55 -16.43
N TRP A 138 -1.92 16.20 -15.57
CA TRP A 138 -1.61 15.42 -14.38
C TRP A 138 -1.47 13.95 -14.79
N CYS A 139 -0.50 13.28 -14.19
CA CYS A 139 -0.22 11.90 -14.58
C CYS A 139 -1.32 10.94 -14.13
N PHE A 140 -2.19 11.36 -13.22
CA PHE A 140 -3.26 10.54 -12.68
C PHE A 140 -4.60 10.65 -13.42
N ASP A 141 -4.83 11.68 -14.24
CA ASP A 141 -6.11 11.95 -14.91
C ASP A 141 -6.04 12.00 -16.45
N GLY A 142 -4.88 11.70 -17.05
CA GLY A 142 -4.71 11.68 -18.51
C GLY A 142 -5.15 10.38 -19.18
N ASP A 143 -5.24 10.43 -20.51
CA ASP A 143 -5.60 9.29 -21.35
C ASP A 143 -4.41 8.34 -21.56
N ASP A 144 -4.58 7.04 -21.24
CA ASP A 144 -3.56 5.99 -21.40
C ASP A 144 -3.36 5.56 -22.88
N SER A 145 -3.48 6.51 -23.79
CA SER A 145 -3.31 6.30 -25.24
C SER A 145 -1.83 6.14 -25.62
N ALA A 146 -1.57 5.41 -26.71
CA ALA A 146 -0.22 5.16 -27.17
C ALA A 146 0.53 6.47 -27.49
N SER A 147 1.57 6.78 -26.72
CA SER A 147 2.43 7.94 -26.90
C SER A 147 3.79 7.54 -27.47
N ALA A 148 4.32 8.35 -28.39
CA ALA A 148 5.68 8.19 -28.91
C ALA A 148 6.76 8.31 -27.83
N SER A 149 6.44 8.86 -26.65
CA SER A 149 7.35 8.91 -25.49
C SER A 149 7.15 7.72 -24.52
N GLY A 150 6.26 6.78 -24.85
CA GLY A 150 5.95 5.62 -24.01
C GLY A 150 5.21 5.98 -22.72
N GLU A 151 4.46 7.08 -22.75
CA GLU A 151 3.71 7.59 -21.59
C GLU A 151 2.58 6.66 -21.19
N SER A 152 2.22 6.73 -19.92
CA SER A 152 1.05 6.05 -19.37
C SER A 152 0.47 6.84 -18.21
N TYR A 153 -0.84 6.76 -18.04
CA TYR A 153 -1.61 7.55 -17.09
C TYR A 153 -2.43 6.68 -16.14
N GLY A 154 -2.78 7.26 -15.00
CA GLY A 154 -3.56 6.61 -13.96
C GLY A 154 -3.01 6.88 -12.57
N ALA A 155 -3.71 6.43 -11.53
CA ALA A 155 -3.41 6.84 -10.16
C ALA A 155 -1.99 6.50 -9.67
N THR A 156 -1.34 5.44 -10.20
CA THR A 156 0.08 5.12 -9.91
C THR A 156 1.09 5.80 -10.84
N SER A 157 0.64 6.55 -11.85
CA SER A 157 1.54 7.21 -12.80
C SER A 157 2.13 8.49 -12.23
N ARG A 158 3.45 8.65 -12.40
CA ARG A 158 4.17 9.85 -11.98
C ARG A 158 4.92 10.46 -13.14
N CYS A 159 5.19 11.75 -13.01
CA CYS A 159 6.08 12.42 -13.91
C CYS A 159 7.52 11.96 -13.64
N VAL A 160 8.16 11.43 -14.67
CA VAL A 160 9.55 11.00 -14.69
C VAL A 160 10.29 11.82 -15.73
N MET A 161 11.50 12.27 -15.38
CA MET A 161 12.38 12.93 -16.34
C MET A 161 12.98 11.87 -17.28
N THR A 162 12.78 12.01 -18.58
CA THR A 162 13.18 10.99 -19.56
C THR A 162 13.54 11.58 -20.92
N THR A 163 14.46 10.94 -21.63
CA THR A 163 14.69 11.18 -23.07
C THR A 163 14.06 10.11 -23.94
N VAL A 164 13.29 9.20 -23.34
CA VAL A 164 12.75 8.05 -24.06
C VAL A 164 11.77 8.48 -25.14
N VAL A 165 11.96 7.86 -26.29
CA VAL A 165 11.07 7.98 -27.44
C VAL A 165 11.11 6.68 -28.25
N GLU A 166 10.06 6.41 -29.00
CA GLU A 166 10.07 5.36 -30.01
C GLU A 166 11.22 5.57 -31.01
N ARG A 167 11.87 4.48 -31.40
CA ARG A 167 13.07 4.50 -32.24
C ARG A 167 12.85 5.18 -33.60
N ALA A 168 11.61 5.23 -34.08
CA ALA A 168 11.21 5.94 -35.29
C ALA A 168 11.36 7.48 -35.18
N TYR A 169 11.42 8.05 -33.97
CA TYR A 169 11.41 9.49 -33.73
C TYR A 169 12.70 9.98 -33.08
N MET A 170 13.17 11.18 -33.45
CA MET A 170 14.33 11.87 -32.86
C MET A 170 14.23 11.97 -31.32
N ALA A 171 15.28 11.51 -30.64
CA ALA A 171 15.37 11.64 -29.18
C ALA A 171 15.74 13.08 -28.81
N TRP A 172 15.17 13.56 -27.70
CA TRP A 172 15.54 14.86 -27.13
C TRP A 172 16.95 14.80 -26.55
N ASP A 173 17.69 15.90 -26.68
CA ASP A 173 19.03 16.09 -26.12
C ASP A 173 19.02 16.17 -24.58
N LYS A 174 17.93 16.68 -24.01
CA LYS A 174 17.72 16.81 -22.57
C LYS A 174 16.49 16.03 -22.09
N PRO A 175 16.52 15.46 -20.88
CA PRO A 175 15.33 14.84 -20.29
C PRO A 175 14.17 15.82 -20.19
N ARG A 176 12.97 15.31 -20.44
CA ARG A 176 11.71 16.02 -20.30
C ARG A 176 10.79 15.25 -19.35
N GLY A 177 9.90 15.96 -18.67
CA GLY A 177 8.87 15.36 -17.83
C GLY A 177 7.86 14.62 -18.68
N ARG A 178 7.64 13.35 -18.37
CA ARG A 178 6.68 12.44 -19.03
C ARG A 178 5.98 11.60 -17.98
N CYS A 179 4.70 11.32 -18.20
CA CYS A 179 3.92 10.51 -17.28
C CYS A 179 4.16 9.02 -17.53
N HIS A 180 4.55 8.28 -16.49
CA HIS A 180 4.77 6.85 -16.58
C HIS A 180 4.17 6.14 -15.37
N LYS A 181 3.50 5.02 -15.62
CA LYS A 181 2.98 4.14 -14.58
C LYS A 181 4.14 3.57 -13.76
N ILE A 182 4.01 3.63 -12.44
CA ILE A 182 5.02 3.11 -11.53
C ILE A 182 4.46 1.94 -10.74
N GLN A 183 5.28 0.91 -10.57
CA GLN A 183 5.07 -0.19 -9.63
C GLN A 183 6.12 -0.08 -8.53
N CYS A 184 5.68 0.08 -7.30
CA CYS A 184 6.56 0.15 -6.15
C CYS A 184 6.81 -1.23 -5.56
N GLU A 185 8.06 -1.50 -5.21
CA GLU A 185 8.52 -2.68 -4.48
C GLU A 185 9.25 -2.21 -3.21
N ALA A 186 9.59 -3.15 -2.33
CA ALA A 186 10.15 -2.83 -1.02
C ALA A 186 11.39 -1.92 -1.09
N ASN A 187 12.31 -2.21 -2.01
CA ASN A 187 13.59 -1.51 -2.18
C ASN A 187 13.84 -1.05 -3.63
N SER A 188 12.81 -0.99 -4.46
CA SER A 188 12.92 -0.63 -5.87
C SER A 188 11.58 -0.13 -6.39
N LEU A 189 11.60 0.48 -7.58
CA LEU A 189 10.42 0.82 -8.33
C LEU A 189 10.62 0.44 -9.81
N ARG A 190 9.54 0.10 -10.49
CA ARG A 190 9.53 -0.19 -11.92
C ARG A 190 8.71 0.87 -12.65
N ILE A 191 9.29 1.42 -13.72
CA ILE A 191 8.70 2.48 -14.54
C ILE A 191 8.28 1.86 -15.87
N ARG A 192 7.00 1.98 -16.22
CA ARG A 192 6.46 1.48 -17.49
C ARG A 192 6.77 2.45 -18.63
N VAL A 193 7.38 1.93 -19.69
CA VAL A 193 7.67 2.64 -20.93
C VAL A 193 7.03 1.88 -22.08
N GLY A 194 5.80 2.27 -22.44
CA GLY A 194 4.94 1.48 -23.32
C GLY A 194 4.80 0.03 -22.82
N ASP A 195 5.38 -0.93 -23.53
CA ASP A 195 5.35 -2.35 -23.18
C ASP A 195 6.58 -2.83 -22.38
N ALA A 196 7.57 -1.95 -22.17
CA ALA A 196 8.79 -2.24 -21.42
C ALA A 196 8.73 -1.73 -19.98
N TRP A 197 9.55 -2.31 -19.11
CA TRP A 197 9.70 -1.88 -17.71
C TRP A 197 11.16 -1.59 -17.40
N VAL A 198 11.40 -0.46 -16.72
CA VAL A 198 12.72 -0.08 -16.20
C VAL A 198 12.72 -0.13 -14.70
N SER A 199 13.61 -0.92 -14.10
CA SER A 199 13.78 -0.99 -12.64
C SER A 199 14.81 0.03 -12.14
N CYS A 200 14.46 0.72 -11.06
CA CYS A 200 15.29 1.64 -10.30
C CYS A 200 15.28 1.21 -8.82
N ASP A 201 16.44 0.86 -8.29
CA ASP A 201 16.63 0.45 -6.90
C ASP A 201 16.69 1.67 -5.97
N ALA A 202 16.42 1.45 -4.69
CA ALA A 202 16.55 2.45 -3.64
C ALA A 202 18.00 2.94 -3.56
N GLY A 203 18.22 4.24 -3.76
CA GLY A 203 19.55 4.85 -3.83
C GLY A 203 20.03 5.17 -5.25
N GLU A 204 19.33 4.73 -6.29
CA GLU A 204 19.65 5.06 -7.68
C GLU A 204 19.01 6.38 -8.17
N GLU A 205 18.68 7.30 -7.25
CA GLU A 205 18.11 8.59 -7.63
C GLU A 205 19.05 9.35 -8.58
N GLY A 206 18.53 9.78 -9.72
CA GLY A 206 19.29 10.48 -10.76
C GLY A 206 20.04 9.58 -11.74
N VAL A 207 20.13 8.27 -11.49
CA VAL A 207 20.76 7.30 -12.40
C VAL A 207 19.97 7.20 -13.70
N ARG A 208 20.66 7.13 -14.84
CA ARG A 208 20.04 7.03 -16.17
C ARG A 208 20.01 5.59 -16.64
N LYS A 209 18.81 5.05 -16.90
CA LYS A 209 18.62 3.67 -17.34
C LYS A 209 17.86 3.61 -18.66
N GLY A 210 18.29 2.72 -19.55
CA GLY A 210 17.62 2.48 -20.82
C GLY A 210 16.43 1.51 -20.65
N PRO A 211 15.42 1.58 -21.54
CA PRO A 211 14.24 0.70 -21.49
C PRO A 211 14.50 -0.77 -21.84
N GLY A 212 15.72 -1.16 -22.25
CA GLY A 212 16.08 -2.55 -22.52
C GLY A 212 15.31 -3.22 -23.67
N HIS A 213 14.55 -2.46 -24.46
CA HIS A 213 13.66 -2.98 -25.48
C HIS A 213 13.88 -2.28 -26.84
N TRP A 214 13.85 -3.04 -27.92
CA TRP A 214 14.28 -2.59 -29.26
C TRP A 214 13.46 -1.41 -29.82
N ARG A 215 12.17 -1.33 -29.48
CA ARG A 215 11.24 -0.27 -29.91
C ARG A 215 11.62 1.10 -29.36
N TRP A 216 12.30 1.14 -28.22
CA TRP A 216 12.54 2.38 -27.48
C TRP A 216 14.03 2.76 -27.54
N ARG A 217 14.29 4.06 -27.56
CA ARG A 217 15.64 4.62 -27.37
C ARG A 217 15.60 5.75 -26.36
N GLY A 218 16.76 6.15 -25.85
CA GLY A 218 16.86 7.12 -24.76
C GLY A 218 16.90 6.46 -23.39
N GLN A 219 16.74 7.26 -22.34
CA GLN A 219 16.91 6.83 -20.97
C GLN A 219 15.89 7.50 -20.05
N VAL A 220 15.40 6.76 -19.05
CA VAL A 220 14.70 7.33 -17.90
C VAL A 220 15.72 7.76 -16.86
N VAL A 221 15.46 8.87 -16.17
CA VAL A 221 16.18 9.28 -14.97
C VAL A 221 15.42 8.70 -13.78
N CYS A 222 16.05 7.79 -13.05
CA CYS A 222 15.45 7.15 -11.89
C CYS A 222 15.03 8.20 -10.84
N PRO A 223 13.74 8.27 -10.48
CA PRO A 223 13.28 9.17 -9.43
C PRO A 223 13.65 8.61 -8.05
N SER A 224 13.53 9.44 -7.02
CA SER A 224 13.71 9.02 -5.64
C SER A 224 12.64 7.97 -5.26
N HIS A 225 13.07 6.78 -4.82
CA HIS A 225 12.14 5.75 -4.34
C HIS A 225 11.28 6.26 -3.18
N ALA A 226 11.89 6.92 -2.20
CA ALA A 226 11.16 7.49 -1.06
C ALA A 226 10.17 8.61 -1.48
N ALA A 227 10.46 9.38 -2.53
CA ALA A 227 9.55 10.43 -2.99
C ALA A 227 8.39 9.89 -3.84
N VAL A 228 8.57 8.74 -4.49
CA VAL A 228 7.57 8.15 -5.40
C VAL A 228 6.76 7.03 -4.74
N CYS A 229 7.37 6.24 -3.88
CA CYS A 229 6.77 5.06 -3.25
C CYS A 229 6.52 5.25 -1.75
N GLY A 230 7.06 6.33 -1.16
CA GLY A 230 7.12 6.44 0.30
C GLY A 230 8.02 5.35 0.90
N ASP A 231 7.97 5.19 2.22
CA ASP A 231 8.45 3.95 2.82
C ASP A 231 7.45 2.87 2.39
N ALA A 232 7.91 1.80 1.74
CA ALA A 232 7.09 0.66 1.36
C ALA A 232 6.49 0.03 2.62
N ARG A 233 5.34 0.54 3.04
CA ARG A 233 4.61 0.02 4.17
C ARG A 233 3.29 -0.44 3.60
N HIS A 234 3.03 -1.72 3.81
CA HIS A 234 1.68 -2.20 3.77
C HIS A 234 0.99 -1.71 5.04
N ASP A 235 -0.32 -1.46 4.97
CA ASP A 235 -1.11 -1.18 6.16
C ASP A 235 -1.11 -2.40 7.11
N ALA A 236 -1.77 -2.28 8.25
CA ALA A 236 -1.86 -3.34 9.26
C ALA A 236 -2.50 -4.64 8.72
N PHE A 237 -3.07 -4.62 7.51
CA PHE A 237 -3.68 -5.74 6.81
C PHE A 237 -2.86 -6.25 5.62
N GLY A 238 -1.65 -5.73 5.39
CA GLY A 238 -0.87 -6.13 4.22
C GLY A 238 -1.32 -5.44 2.92
N THR A 239 -2.12 -4.38 3.00
CA THR A 239 -2.58 -3.62 1.82
C THR A 239 -1.51 -2.62 1.38
N PRO A 240 -1.13 -2.54 0.10
CA PRO A 240 -0.20 -1.53 -0.38
C PRO A 240 -0.67 -0.12 -0.04
N CYS A 241 0.24 0.79 0.26
CA CYS A 241 -0.07 2.21 0.37
C CYS A 241 0.62 2.93 -0.77
N PHE A 242 -0.12 3.24 -1.83
CA PHE A 242 0.40 3.96 -2.97
C PHE A 242 0.55 5.42 -2.59
N PHE A 243 1.75 5.95 -2.77
CA PHE A 243 1.97 7.38 -2.82
C PHE A 243 0.93 8.02 -3.76
N PRO A 244 0.38 9.22 -3.50
CA PRO A 244 0.78 10.15 -2.45
C PRO A 244 0.28 9.78 -1.04
N GLY A 245 -0.33 8.60 -0.90
CA GLY A 245 -0.60 7.99 0.39
C GLY A 245 0.65 7.76 1.22
N VAL A 246 0.51 7.89 2.54
CA VAL A 246 1.58 7.61 3.51
C VAL A 246 1.04 6.76 4.65
N ILE A 247 1.83 5.78 5.10
CA ILE A 247 1.41 4.96 6.24
C ILE A 247 1.61 5.67 7.57
N ARG A 248 0.56 5.69 8.38
CA ARG A 248 0.49 6.29 9.72
C ARG A 248 -0.34 5.40 10.63
N ARG A 249 0.21 5.03 11.79
CA ARG A 249 -0.43 4.12 12.77
C ARG A 249 -1.00 2.84 12.13
N GLY A 250 -0.29 2.27 11.15
CA GLY A 250 -0.73 1.06 10.44
C GLY A 250 -1.86 1.27 9.41
N ARG A 251 -2.15 2.50 8.98
CA ARG A 251 -3.14 2.82 7.92
C ARG A 251 -2.49 3.65 6.81
N CYS A 252 -2.92 3.45 5.56
CA CYS A 252 -2.62 4.39 4.47
C CYS A 252 -3.50 5.65 4.58
N VAL A 253 -2.85 6.82 4.63
CA VAL A 253 -3.50 8.14 4.66
C VAL A 253 -3.24 8.83 3.33
N CYS A 254 -4.31 9.06 2.57
CA CYS A 254 -4.22 9.63 1.22
C CYS A 254 -3.93 11.12 1.23
N ALA A 255 -3.13 11.58 0.26
CA ALA A 255 -3.06 13.01 0.00
C ALA A 255 -4.36 13.48 -0.66
N ALA A 256 -4.63 14.79 -0.55
CA ALA A 256 -5.76 15.43 -1.20
C ALA A 256 -5.82 15.06 -2.69
N GLY A 257 -7.02 14.69 -3.16
CA GLY A 257 -7.27 14.20 -4.52
C GLY A 257 -7.28 12.67 -4.64
N HIS A 258 -6.97 11.93 -3.57
CA HIS A 258 -7.00 10.47 -3.55
C HIS A 258 -7.85 9.94 -2.38
N ILE A 259 -8.56 8.84 -2.60
CA ILE A 259 -9.38 8.09 -1.63
C ILE A 259 -9.04 6.60 -1.70
N ASN A 260 -9.77 5.78 -0.92
CA ASN A 260 -9.64 4.33 -0.68
C ASN A 260 -8.52 3.93 0.29
N GLU A 261 -8.39 2.62 0.57
CA GLU A 261 -7.44 2.09 1.55
C GLU A 261 -5.98 2.07 1.10
N ASP A 262 -5.73 2.18 -0.21
CA ASP A 262 -4.40 2.13 -0.81
C ASP A 262 -3.97 3.43 -1.50
N CYS A 263 -4.84 4.45 -1.50
CA CYS A 263 -4.70 5.76 -2.13
C CYS A 263 -4.49 5.74 -3.65
N ASN A 264 -4.93 4.67 -4.31
CA ASN A 264 -4.84 4.49 -5.76
C ASN A 264 -6.15 4.86 -6.49
N VAL A 265 -7.12 5.46 -5.81
CA VAL A 265 -8.37 5.92 -6.41
C VAL A 265 -8.44 7.43 -6.32
N LEU A 266 -8.81 8.09 -7.41
CA LEU A 266 -9.02 9.53 -7.42
C LEU A 266 -10.27 9.91 -6.62
N ASP A 267 -10.20 11.01 -5.91
CA ASP A 267 -11.28 11.55 -5.11
C ASP A 267 -12.33 12.27 -5.98
N THR A 268 -13.17 11.50 -6.68
CA THR A 268 -14.27 12.02 -7.51
C THR A 268 -15.63 11.72 -6.87
N GLN A 269 -16.66 12.48 -7.24
CA GLN A 269 -18.03 12.22 -6.75
C GLN A 269 -18.52 10.80 -7.08
N GLN A 270 -18.17 10.29 -8.27
CA GLN A 270 -18.50 8.93 -8.66
C GLN A 270 -17.77 7.90 -7.80
N ASN A 271 -16.45 8.07 -7.62
CA ASN A 271 -15.67 7.13 -6.82
C ASN A 271 -16.11 7.15 -5.34
N ARG A 272 -16.50 8.30 -4.78
CA ARG A 272 -17.07 8.37 -3.42
C ARG A 272 -18.36 7.56 -3.24
N GLN A 273 -19.10 7.26 -4.31
CA GLN A 273 -20.30 6.43 -4.25
C GLN A 273 -19.98 4.93 -4.35
N GLU A 274 -18.87 4.58 -5.00
CA GLU A 274 -18.44 3.19 -5.24
C GLU A 274 -17.52 2.64 -4.13
N TYR A 275 -16.79 3.52 -3.44
CA TYR A 275 -15.86 3.17 -2.36
C TYR A 275 -16.38 3.68 -1.00
N PRO A 276 -16.21 2.93 0.11
CA PRO A 276 -16.63 3.38 1.44
C PRO A 276 -15.74 4.53 1.94
N ALA A 277 -15.97 5.76 1.47
CA ALA A 277 -15.24 6.92 1.92
C ALA A 277 -15.53 7.24 3.40
N ASP A 278 -14.57 7.87 4.06
CA ASP A 278 -14.72 8.45 5.41
C ASP A 278 -15.19 7.49 6.51
N LEU A 279 -14.72 6.24 6.49
CA LEU A 279 -14.95 5.33 7.61
C LEU A 279 -14.41 5.93 8.91
N ARG A 280 -15.30 6.25 9.85
CA ARG A 280 -14.95 6.88 11.13
C ARG A 280 -15.91 6.47 12.23
N TYR A 281 -15.36 6.10 13.39
CA TYR A 281 -16.16 5.94 14.59
C TYR A 281 -16.61 7.31 15.14
N PRO A 282 -17.66 7.37 15.97
CA PRO A 282 -18.15 8.60 16.60
C PRO A 282 -17.11 9.32 17.47
N GLN A 283 -16.08 8.60 17.92
CA GLN A 283 -14.92 9.14 18.61
C GLN A 283 -13.70 8.25 18.31
N GLU A 284 -12.49 8.82 18.36
CA GLU A 284 -11.24 8.12 18.02
C GLU A 284 -10.61 7.39 19.22
N GLU A 285 -11.06 7.67 20.44
CA GLU A 285 -10.54 7.09 21.67
C GLU A 285 -11.67 6.60 22.58
N LEU A 286 -11.53 5.36 23.03
CA LEU A 286 -12.46 4.68 23.92
C LEU A 286 -11.71 4.25 25.17
N VAL A 287 -12.12 4.79 26.31
CA VAL A 287 -11.63 4.38 27.63
C VAL A 287 -12.72 3.52 28.27
N LEU A 288 -12.40 2.25 28.50
CA LEU A 288 -13.31 1.25 29.06
C LEU A 288 -12.84 0.87 30.46
N GLU A 289 -13.75 0.31 31.24
CA GLU A 289 -13.42 -0.34 32.51
C GLU A 289 -13.67 -1.85 32.36
N ALA A 290 -12.77 -2.67 32.89
CA ALA A 290 -12.97 -4.11 32.94
C ALA A 290 -14.29 -4.44 33.67
N GLY A 291 -14.97 -5.49 33.23
CA GLY A 291 -16.26 -5.93 33.77
C GLY A 291 -17.47 -5.08 33.40
N HIS A 292 -17.29 -3.95 32.69
CA HIS A 292 -18.39 -3.06 32.29
C HIS A 292 -18.62 -3.09 30.76
N PRO A 293 -19.87 -3.25 30.29
CA PRO A 293 -20.15 -3.33 28.86
C PRO A 293 -19.83 -2.00 28.17
N VAL A 294 -19.41 -2.06 26.90
CA VAL A 294 -19.09 -0.87 26.07
C VAL A 294 -20.26 0.13 26.05
N ALA A 295 -21.50 -0.35 26.05
CA ALA A 295 -22.71 0.48 26.07
C ALA A 295 -22.83 1.39 27.31
N GLN A 296 -22.08 1.09 28.38
CA GLN A 296 -22.05 1.83 29.65
C GLN A 296 -20.74 2.60 29.86
N ALA A 297 -19.85 2.63 28.86
CA ALA A 297 -18.58 3.31 28.96
C ALA A 297 -18.77 4.82 29.26
N ALA A 298 -18.06 5.31 30.27
CA ALA A 298 -18.07 6.73 30.61
C ALA A 298 -17.49 7.56 29.45
N GLY A 299 -18.23 8.60 29.02
CA GLY A 299 -17.79 9.48 27.94
C GLY A 299 -18.06 8.96 26.52
N LEU A 300 -18.87 7.90 26.36
CA LEU A 300 -19.33 7.45 25.06
C LEU A 300 -20.22 8.52 24.39
N THR A 301 -19.83 8.99 23.20
CA THR A 301 -20.55 10.06 22.49
C THR A 301 -21.79 9.58 21.72
N ARG A 302 -21.84 8.30 21.34
CA ARG A 302 -22.93 7.71 20.55
C ARG A 302 -23.04 6.19 20.76
N TRP A 303 -24.27 5.68 20.78
CA TRP A 303 -24.60 4.24 20.78
C TRP A 303 -25.67 3.92 19.72
N PRO A 304 -25.61 2.78 18.98
CA PRO A 304 -24.53 1.78 18.96
C PRO A 304 -23.19 2.37 18.53
N PHE A 305 -22.09 1.88 19.11
CA PHE A 305 -20.76 2.38 18.81
C PHE A 305 -20.23 1.75 17.52
N ARG A 306 -20.56 2.37 16.38
CA ARG A 306 -20.28 1.86 15.03
C ARG A 306 -19.88 2.99 14.08
N PRO A 307 -19.18 2.70 12.98
CA PRO A 307 -18.66 3.74 12.09
C PRO A 307 -19.74 4.37 11.20
N ALA A 308 -19.59 5.66 10.89
CA ALA A 308 -20.57 6.46 10.16
C ALA A 308 -20.84 6.01 8.71
N ALA A 309 -19.90 5.30 8.06
CA ALA A 309 -20.13 4.76 6.71
C ALA A 309 -21.23 3.69 6.68
N ALA A 310 -21.59 3.07 7.81
CA ALA A 310 -22.69 2.12 7.90
C ALA A 310 -24.08 2.78 7.78
N ASP A 311 -24.19 4.10 8.01
CA ASP A 311 -25.45 4.84 7.97
C ASP A 311 -25.73 5.51 6.59
N GLY A 312 -24.80 5.40 5.62
CA GLY A 312 -24.94 6.05 4.30
C GLY A 312 -23.91 5.71 3.22
N GLY A 313 -23.06 4.70 3.42
CA GLY A 313 -22.08 4.19 2.45
C GLY A 313 -22.61 3.04 1.58
N PRO A 314 -21.78 2.43 0.72
CA PRO A 314 -22.18 1.29 -0.12
C PRO A 314 -22.67 0.13 0.75
N ALA A 315 -23.82 -0.45 0.38
CA ALA A 315 -24.41 -1.56 1.11
C ALA A 315 -23.51 -2.82 1.06
N GLY A 316 -23.49 -3.61 2.14
CA GLY A 316 -22.79 -4.90 2.18
C GLY A 316 -21.31 -4.84 2.57
N LEU A 317 -20.88 -3.84 3.35
CA LEU A 317 -19.53 -3.83 3.91
C LEU A 317 -19.31 -5.02 4.86
N ARG A 318 -18.09 -5.54 4.85
CA ARG A 318 -17.56 -6.53 5.79
C ARG A 318 -16.47 -5.89 6.62
N PHE A 319 -16.66 -5.92 7.93
CA PHE A 319 -15.75 -5.28 8.88
C PHE A 319 -14.69 -6.26 9.39
N SER A 320 -13.50 -5.78 9.71
CA SER A 320 -12.44 -6.53 10.40
C SER A 320 -11.57 -5.58 11.23
N VAL A 321 -10.77 -6.11 12.17
CA VAL A 321 -9.92 -5.30 13.06
C VAL A 321 -8.53 -5.92 13.27
N SER A 322 -7.50 -5.07 13.36
CA SER A 322 -6.12 -5.45 13.64
C SER A 322 -5.44 -4.42 14.58
N PRO A 323 -4.68 -4.82 15.62
CA PRO A 323 -4.51 -6.21 16.10
C PRO A 323 -5.81 -6.80 16.69
N PRO A 324 -5.84 -8.08 17.12
CA PRO A 324 -7.00 -8.66 17.80
C PRO A 324 -7.42 -7.83 19.02
N LEU A 325 -8.73 -7.65 19.20
CA LEU A 325 -9.29 -6.90 20.32
C LEU A 325 -8.99 -7.58 21.67
N PRO A 326 -8.94 -6.82 22.79
CA PRO A 326 -8.85 -7.39 24.13
C PRO A 326 -10.01 -8.35 24.42
N ASP A 327 -9.75 -9.36 25.25
CA ASP A 327 -10.71 -10.40 25.61
C ASP A 327 -12.04 -9.82 26.12
N GLY A 328 -13.13 -10.26 25.50
CA GLY A 328 -14.49 -9.84 25.83
C GLY A 328 -15.02 -8.66 25.02
N LEU A 329 -14.19 -8.01 24.20
CA LEU A 329 -14.64 -7.06 23.17
C LEU A 329 -14.90 -7.79 21.85
N ILE A 330 -15.98 -7.39 21.16
CA ILE A 330 -16.45 -8.03 19.93
C ILE A 330 -16.73 -6.96 18.88
N LEU A 331 -16.21 -7.15 17.67
CA LEU A 331 -16.58 -6.36 16.49
C LEU A 331 -17.64 -7.11 15.68
N ASP A 332 -18.78 -6.48 15.43
CA ASP A 332 -19.77 -6.98 14.48
C ASP A 332 -19.25 -6.85 13.04
N MET A 333 -19.12 -7.97 12.35
CA MET A 333 -18.54 -8.05 11.01
C MET A 333 -19.46 -7.50 9.91
N ALA A 334 -20.76 -7.30 10.20
CA ALA A 334 -21.74 -6.81 9.24
C ALA A 334 -21.91 -5.29 9.28
N ASP A 335 -21.79 -4.66 10.44
CA ASP A 335 -22.02 -3.22 10.59
C ASP A 335 -20.92 -2.44 11.32
N GLY A 336 -19.89 -3.14 11.80
CA GLY A 336 -18.74 -2.54 12.48
C GLY A 336 -19.06 -2.08 13.90
N THR A 337 -20.13 -2.54 14.53
CA THR A 337 -20.42 -2.22 15.92
C THR A 337 -19.39 -2.87 16.86
N LEU A 338 -18.73 -2.07 17.70
CA LEU A 338 -17.92 -2.59 18.79
C LEU A 338 -18.79 -2.74 20.05
N SER A 339 -18.82 -3.95 20.60
CA SER A 339 -19.64 -4.32 21.75
C SER A 339 -18.90 -5.29 22.68
N GLY A 340 -19.61 -5.84 23.65
CA GLY A 340 -19.04 -6.76 24.64
C GLY A 340 -18.66 -6.10 25.95
N THR A 341 -18.00 -6.87 26.81
CA THR A 341 -17.57 -6.51 28.16
C THR A 341 -16.12 -6.96 28.32
N PRO A 342 -15.14 -6.06 28.40
CA PRO A 342 -13.74 -6.46 28.49
C PRO A 342 -13.49 -7.15 29.83
N SER A 343 -12.79 -8.27 29.79
CA SER A 343 -12.57 -9.14 30.95
C SER A 343 -11.30 -8.80 31.74
N GLY A 344 -10.40 -7.99 31.18
CA GLY A 344 -9.14 -7.61 31.80
C GLY A 344 -8.58 -6.29 31.26
N GLY A 345 -7.54 -5.79 31.92
CA GLY A 345 -6.90 -4.52 31.57
C GLY A 345 -6.13 -4.60 30.26
N ALA A 346 -6.17 -3.53 29.47
CA ALA A 346 -5.47 -3.44 28.20
C ALA A 346 -4.76 -2.09 28.09
N ALA A 347 -3.48 -2.14 27.72
CA ALA A 347 -2.71 -0.95 27.45
C ALA A 347 -3.36 -0.14 26.31
N ARG A 348 -3.17 1.18 26.35
CA ARG A 348 -3.63 2.09 25.30
C ARG A 348 -3.07 1.66 23.95
N THR A 349 -3.94 1.07 23.12
CA THR A 349 -3.55 0.45 21.85
C THR A 349 -4.40 1.02 20.74
N THR A 350 -3.78 1.36 19.60
CA THR A 350 -4.50 1.79 18.40
C THR A 350 -4.82 0.58 17.54
N TYR A 351 -6.10 0.36 17.33
CA TYR A 351 -6.68 -0.66 16.47
C TYR A 351 -7.05 -0.04 15.12
N VAL A 352 -6.83 -0.77 14.04
CA VAL A 352 -7.29 -0.41 12.71
C VAL A 352 -8.51 -1.26 12.40
N VAL A 353 -9.66 -0.63 12.19
CA VAL A 353 -10.90 -1.28 11.75
C VAL A 353 -11.05 -1.05 10.25
N ARG A 354 -11.16 -2.13 9.47
CA ARG A 354 -11.36 -2.10 8.01
C ARG A 354 -12.81 -2.43 7.69
N GLY A 355 -13.43 -1.69 6.77
CA GLY A 355 -14.72 -2.01 6.17
C GLY A 355 -14.54 -2.17 4.66
N ALA A 356 -14.79 -3.37 4.13
CA ALA A 356 -14.56 -3.72 2.73
C ALA A 356 -15.86 -4.15 2.04
N GLY A 357 -16.12 -3.71 0.81
CA GLY A 357 -17.29 -4.15 0.05
C GLY A 357 -17.33 -3.59 -1.36
N GLY A 358 -18.12 -4.23 -2.22
CA GLY A 358 -18.28 -3.85 -3.62
C GLY A 358 -16.96 -3.87 -4.39
N ARG A 359 -16.32 -2.69 -4.51
CA ARG A 359 -15.11 -2.47 -5.33
C ARG A 359 -13.88 -1.96 -4.56
N GLY A 360 -13.94 -1.84 -3.22
CA GLY A 360 -12.76 -1.52 -2.41
C GLY A 360 -13.02 -1.51 -0.90
N ALA A 361 -12.12 -0.88 -0.14
CA ALA A 361 -12.27 -0.78 1.31
C ALA A 361 -11.88 0.59 1.84
N ALA A 362 -12.16 0.77 3.12
CA ALA A 362 -11.59 1.85 3.90
C ALA A 362 -11.24 1.35 5.28
N THR A 363 -10.29 2.04 5.89
CA THR A 363 -9.82 1.76 7.24
C THR A 363 -10.10 2.95 8.13
N THR A 364 -10.20 2.70 9.43
CA THR A 364 -10.35 3.73 10.46
C THR A 364 -9.56 3.32 11.69
N ALA A 365 -9.00 4.29 12.41
CA ALA A 365 -8.22 4.02 13.61
C ALA A 365 -9.07 4.28 14.85
N LEU A 366 -9.02 3.38 15.82
CA LEU A 366 -9.70 3.47 17.10
C LEU A 366 -8.71 3.13 18.20
N THR A 367 -8.46 4.06 19.12
CA THR A 367 -7.60 3.81 20.28
C THR A 367 -8.46 3.30 21.44
N ILE A 368 -8.13 2.13 21.97
CA ILE A 368 -8.85 1.54 23.09
C ILE A 368 -7.87 1.43 24.27
N THR A 369 -8.33 1.85 25.44
CA THR A 369 -7.67 1.59 26.73
C THR A 369 -8.69 0.91 27.63
N VAL A 370 -8.31 -0.19 28.27
CA VAL A 370 -9.15 -0.82 29.30
C VAL A 370 -8.47 -0.63 30.65
N LEU A 371 -9.13 0.15 31.51
CA LEU A 371 -8.69 0.43 32.87
C LEU A 371 -9.13 -0.70 33.80
N CYS A 372 -8.24 -1.01 34.73
CA CYS A 372 -8.56 -1.82 35.89
C CYS A 372 -8.94 -0.91 37.06
N ARG A 373 -10.00 -1.25 37.80
CA ARG A 373 -10.26 -0.58 39.07
C ARG A 373 -9.30 -1.11 40.14
N ALA A 374 -8.93 -0.23 41.07
CA ALA A 374 -7.96 -0.53 42.11
C ALA A 374 -8.48 -1.52 43.18
N ASP A 375 -9.79 -1.78 43.21
CA ASP A 375 -10.49 -2.66 44.16
C ASP A 375 -10.74 -4.08 43.63
N GLU A 376 -10.50 -4.36 42.34
CA GLU A 376 -10.59 -5.70 41.77
C GLU A 376 -9.21 -6.35 41.64
N ALA A 377 -8.93 -7.33 42.51
CA ALA A 377 -7.63 -8.03 42.57
C ALA A 377 -7.28 -8.84 41.29
N ASP A 378 -8.27 -9.14 40.43
CA ASP A 378 -8.10 -9.97 39.23
C ASP A 378 -7.86 -9.19 37.93
N CYS A 379 -7.98 -7.85 37.93
CA CYS A 379 -7.76 -7.08 36.71
C CYS A 379 -6.26 -6.77 36.55
N GLN A 380 -5.56 -7.57 35.75
CA GLN A 380 -4.19 -7.31 35.33
C GLN A 380 -4.18 -6.64 33.95
N VAL A 381 -3.37 -5.59 33.78
CA VAL A 381 -3.09 -5.06 32.43
C VAL A 381 -2.19 -6.06 31.73
N ALA A 382 -2.67 -6.68 30.65
CA ALA A 382 -1.82 -7.51 29.80
C ALA A 382 -0.75 -6.62 29.16
N THR A 383 0.39 -6.48 29.82
CA THR A 383 1.55 -5.84 29.19
C THR A 383 2.04 -6.79 28.09
N GLN A 384 1.98 -6.36 26.84
CA GLN A 384 2.79 -6.96 25.78
C GLN A 384 4.26 -6.61 26.06
N THR A 385 4.84 -7.26 27.07
CA THR A 385 6.27 -7.25 27.33
C THR A 385 6.74 -8.69 27.27
N SER A 386 7.29 -9.04 26.11
CA SER A 386 8.31 -10.09 26.01
C SER A 386 9.40 -9.78 27.05
N THR A 387 9.27 -10.33 28.24
CA THR A 387 10.27 -10.26 29.31
C THR A 387 10.61 -11.67 29.74
N THR A 388 11.43 -12.33 28.91
CA THR A 388 12.26 -13.45 29.36
C THR A 388 13.52 -12.84 30.00
N THR A 389 13.60 -12.86 31.33
CA THR A 389 14.89 -12.95 32.02
C THR A 389 14.97 -14.36 32.62
N PRO A 390 16.09 -15.08 32.46
CA PRO A 390 16.07 -16.54 32.39
C PRO A 390 15.92 -17.14 33.78
N ALA A 391 14.71 -17.61 34.10
CA ALA A 391 14.56 -18.70 35.04
C ALA A 391 14.84 -19.99 34.26
N THR A 392 15.97 -20.63 34.59
CA THR A 392 16.29 -21.99 34.17
C THR A 392 15.29 -22.94 34.82
N THR A 393 14.12 -23.04 34.21
CA THR A 393 13.22 -24.16 34.38
C THR A 393 12.93 -24.66 32.99
N THR A 394 13.45 -25.85 32.70
CA THR A 394 13.32 -26.58 31.45
C THR A 394 11.83 -26.74 31.12
N SER A 395 11.26 -25.78 30.39
CA SER A 395 9.93 -25.92 29.78
C SER A 395 10.15 -26.64 28.46
N THR A 396 9.98 -27.95 28.52
CA THR A 396 9.89 -28.81 27.35
C THR A 396 8.72 -28.33 26.51
N THR A 397 8.97 -27.70 25.37
CA THR A 397 7.97 -27.55 24.30
C THR A 397 7.40 -28.93 24.03
N GLN A 398 6.16 -29.18 24.47
CA GLN A 398 5.49 -30.46 24.18
C GLN A 398 5.14 -30.47 22.70
N CYS A 399 6.04 -31.02 21.89
CA CYS A 399 5.73 -31.53 20.58
C CYS A 399 4.93 -32.83 20.77
N THR A 400 3.68 -32.82 20.34
CA THR A 400 2.85 -34.01 20.32
C THR A 400 2.80 -34.50 18.88
N GLU A 401 3.30 -35.72 18.63
CA GLU A 401 3.31 -36.35 17.29
C GLU A 401 4.00 -35.53 16.18
N GLY A 402 5.01 -34.73 16.53
CA GLY A 402 5.80 -33.95 15.56
C GLY A 402 5.21 -32.59 15.20
N TRP A 403 4.16 -32.14 15.90
CA TRP A 403 3.49 -30.87 15.66
C TRP A 403 3.33 -30.04 16.94
N SER A 404 3.34 -28.73 16.76
CA SER A 404 3.09 -27.71 17.78
C SER A 404 1.99 -26.77 17.31
N VAL A 405 1.23 -26.25 18.27
CA VAL A 405 0.05 -25.42 18.01
C VAL A 405 0.47 -24.08 17.42
N ALA A 406 -0.19 -23.64 16.35
CA ALA A 406 0.05 -22.32 15.78
C ALA A 406 -0.44 -21.22 16.73
N ALA A 407 0.26 -20.08 16.78
CA ALA A 407 0.03 -19.02 17.77
C ALA A 407 -1.41 -18.46 17.79
N GLN A 408 -2.10 -18.55 16.67
CA GLN A 408 -3.48 -18.10 16.47
C GLN A 408 -4.56 -19.14 16.84
N CYS A 409 -4.17 -20.35 17.25
CA CYS A 409 -5.09 -21.40 17.63
C CYS A 409 -5.30 -21.48 19.14
N VAL A 410 -6.48 -21.96 19.54
CA VAL A 410 -6.72 -22.35 20.93
C VAL A 410 -5.98 -23.66 21.24
N GLY A 411 -5.48 -23.80 22.47
CA GLY A 411 -4.75 -24.99 22.90
C GLY A 411 -5.61 -26.27 22.96
N THR A 412 -6.94 -26.14 23.03
CA THR A 412 -7.87 -27.27 23.03
C THR A 412 -9.19 -26.84 22.37
N PHE A 413 -9.74 -27.65 21.47
CA PHE A 413 -10.98 -27.35 20.76
C PHE A 413 -11.84 -28.60 20.51
N THR A 414 -13.13 -28.42 20.28
CA THR A 414 -14.06 -29.52 19.98
C THR A 414 -14.39 -29.56 18.49
N HIS A 415 -14.12 -30.65 17.79
CA HIS A 415 -14.47 -30.83 16.38
C HIS A 415 -15.20 -32.17 16.18
N LYS A 416 -16.34 -32.14 15.48
CA LYS A 416 -17.22 -33.31 15.26
C LYS A 416 -17.56 -34.09 16.55
N GLY A 417 -17.71 -33.36 17.66
CA GLY A 417 -18.05 -33.94 18.97
C GLY A 417 -16.86 -34.54 19.74
N GLN A 418 -15.63 -34.43 19.25
CA GLN A 418 -14.42 -34.86 19.93
C GLN A 418 -13.60 -33.66 20.41
N THR A 419 -13.15 -33.69 21.68
CA THR A 419 -12.23 -32.69 22.23
C THR A 419 -10.81 -33.05 21.81
N ILE A 420 -10.15 -32.12 21.12
CA ILE A 420 -8.82 -32.25 20.54
C ILE A 420 -7.90 -31.28 21.27
N GLU A 421 -6.80 -31.80 21.80
CA GLU A 421 -5.76 -31.01 22.46
C GLU A 421 -4.61 -30.77 21.47
N GLY A 422 -4.34 -29.50 21.18
CA GLY A 422 -3.32 -29.07 20.24
C GLY A 422 -3.73 -29.21 18.77
N CYS A 423 -3.22 -30.23 18.08
CA CYS A 423 -3.33 -30.35 16.63
C CYS A 423 -4.11 -31.61 16.24
N ALA A 424 -5.15 -31.44 15.43
CA ALA A 424 -5.85 -32.52 14.75
C ALA A 424 -5.07 -32.95 13.51
N VAL A 425 -4.99 -34.26 13.25
CA VAL A 425 -4.38 -34.81 12.04
C VAL A 425 -5.44 -35.57 11.27
N ASP A 426 -5.71 -35.13 10.05
CA ASP A 426 -6.57 -35.84 9.11
C ASP A 426 -5.62 -36.66 8.20
N GLY A 427 -6.01 -37.87 7.78
CA GLY A 427 -5.16 -38.96 7.25
C GLY A 427 -4.24 -38.69 6.02
N GLU A 428 -4.04 -37.43 5.63
CA GLU A 428 -3.11 -36.94 4.63
C GLU A 428 -2.19 -35.84 5.20
N HIS A 429 -1.31 -36.19 6.14
CA HIS A 429 -0.11 -35.45 6.60
C HIS A 429 -0.21 -33.94 6.92
N GLN A 430 -1.40 -33.33 7.06
CA GLN A 430 -1.55 -31.93 7.47
C GLN A 430 -2.23 -31.82 8.83
N ALA A 431 -1.44 -31.44 9.83
CA ALA A 431 -1.94 -31.15 11.15
C ALA A 431 -2.52 -29.73 11.21
N TRP A 432 -3.66 -29.57 11.88
CA TRP A 432 -4.39 -28.30 11.98
C TRP A 432 -4.94 -28.06 13.38
N CYS A 433 -5.21 -26.80 13.72
CA CYS A 433 -5.78 -26.41 15.00
C CYS A 433 -6.88 -25.37 14.80
N SER A 434 -7.92 -25.41 15.64
CA SER A 434 -9.01 -24.42 15.56
C SER A 434 -8.66 -23.15 16.31
N HIS A 435 -9.27 -22.04 15.89
CA HIS A 435 -9.19 -20.75 16.57
C HIS A 435 -10.27 -20.59 17.64
N ASP A 436 -11.29 -21.46 17.62
CA ASP A 436 -12.40 -21.45 18.56
C ASP A 436 -12.38 -22.70 19.44
N ALA A 437 -12.87 -22.60 20.67
CA ALA A 437 -13.00 -23.75 21.58
C ALA A 437 -13.97 -24.83 21.07
N VAL A 438 -14.87 -24.48 20.14
CA VAL A 438 -15.72 -25.41 19.37
C VAL A 438 -15.60 -25.03 17.91
N TYR A 439 -15.13 -25.97 17.09
CA TYR A 439 -14.82 -25.73 15.68
C TYR A 439 -16.05 -25.20 14.93
N SER A 440 -15.90 -23.98 14.42
CA SER A 440 -16.93 -23.24 13.69
C SER A 440 -16.60 -23.07 12.20
N GLY A 441 -15.47 -23.65 11.74
CA GLY A 441 -14.96 -23.50 10.37
C GLY A 441 -13.63 -22.74 10.28
N TYR A 442 -13.15 -22.15 11.37
CA TYR A 442 -11.89 -21.38 11.39
C TYR A 442 -10.73 -22.14 12.04
N TRP A 443 -9.61 -22.22 11.32
CA TRP A 443 -8.46 -23.04 11.68
C TRP A 443 -7.15 -22.52 11.09
N SER A 444 -6.03 -23.02 11.61
CA SER A 444 -4.69 -22.81 11.05
C SER A 444 -3.87 -24.09 11.04
N ARG A 445 -2.85 -24.12 10.20
CA ARG A 445 -1.91 -25.25 10.12
C ARG A 445 -1.01 -25.25 11.34
N CYS A 446 -0.85 -26.42 11.94
CA CYS A 446 0.12 -26.60 13.00
C CYS A 446 1.56 -26.53 12.50
N ILE A 447 2.49 -26.24 13.40
CA ILE A 447 3.89 -26.02 13.12
C ILE A 447 4.65 -27.32 13.39
N ALA A 448 5.38 -27.84 12.40
CA ALA A 448 6.19 -29.05 12.57
C ALA A 448 7.31 -28.82 13.59
N CYS A 449 7.50 -29.74 14.55
CA CYS A 449 8.54 -29.64 15.57
C CYS A 449 9.12 -31.01 15.97
N GLY A 450 10.45 -31.11 16.07
CA GLY A 450 11.20 -32.35 16.39
C GLY A 450 12.73 -32.15 16.46
N PRO A 451 13.50 -33.09 17.03
CA PRO A 451 14.91 -32.85 17.35
C PRO A 451 15.82 -32.97 16.11
N THR A 452 16.48 -31.87 15.74
CA THR A 452 17.74 -31.90 14.98
C THR A 452 18.85 -31.39 15.91
N SER A 453 19.54 -32.34 16.56
CA SER A 453 20.88 -32.14 17.12
C SER A 453 21.88 -32.41 15.97
N VAL A 454 22.96 -31.66 15.69
CA VAL A 454 24.10 -31.32 16.55
C VAL A 454 24.99 -30.25 15.86
N SER A 455 25.42 -29.25 16.64
CA SER A 455 26.67 -28.44 16.69
C SER A 455 27.29 -27.65 15.52
N SER A 456 27.52 -26.36 15.84
CA SER A 456 28.74 -25.52 15.70
C SER A 456 29.20 -24.96 14.32
N GLU A 457 29.23 -23.62 14.29
CA GLU A 457 29.88 -22.64 13.38
C GLU A 457 31.33 -22.95 12.91
N PRO A 458 31.99 -22.09 12.09
CA PRO A 458 31.58 -21.43 10.84
C PRO A 458 32.68 -21.52 9.73
N THR A 459 32.34 -21.32 8.46
CA THR A 459 33.00 -20.39 7.47
C THR A 459 32.74 -20.78 6.01
N SER A 460 32.21 -19.77 5.29
CA SER A 460 32.31 -19.45 3.86
C SER A 460 32.44 -20.56 2.80
N GLY A 461 31.46 -20.59 1.90
CA GLY A 461 31.63 -21.10 0.54
C GLY A 461 30.30 -21.53 -0.09
N ALA A 462 29.79 -20.73 -1.04
CA ALA A 462 28.65 -21.00 -1.93
C ALA A 462 28.72 -22.38 -2.64
N PRO A 463 27.68 -22.88 -3.36
CA PRO A 463 26.43 -22.22 -3.82
C PRO A 463 25.13 -23.00 -3.53
N VAL A 464 24.00 -22.31 -3.74
CA VAL A 464 22.63 -22.85 -3.60
C VAL A 464 22.06 -23.10 -5.00
N GLU A 465 21.65 -24.34 -5.28
CA GLU A 465 20.62 -24.68 -6.28
C GLU A 465 19.85 -25.92 -5.84
N ALA A 466 18.52 -25.82 -5.76
CA ALA A 466 17.56 -26.61 -6.56
C ALA A 466 16.13 -26.32 -6.10
N ALA A 467 15.30 -25.83 -7.03
CA ALA A 467 13.86 -25.60 -6.88
C ALA A 467 13.07 -26.86 -7.31
N GLU A 468 11.96 -27.18 -6.63
CA GLU A 468 10.98 -28.18 -7.09
C GLU A 468 9.87 -27.55 -7.95
N ALA A 469 9.34 -28.36 -8.88
CA ALA A 469 8.79 -27.94 -10.19
C ALA A 469 7.33 -27.41 -10.21
N ALA A 470 7.07 -26.48 -11.14
CA ALA A 470 5.74 -25.88 -11.40
C ALA A 470 4.79 -26.80 -12.21
N CYS A 471 3.51 -26.82 -11.84
CA CYS A 471 2.41 -27.45 -12.60
C CYS A 471 1.92 -26.54 -13.73
N ILE A 472 1.53 -27.11 -14.88
CA ILE A 472 1.03 -26.36 -16.05
C ILE A 472 -0.36 -26.86 -16.47
N ASP A 473 -1.35 -25.97 -16.55
CA ASP A 473 -2.69 -26.28 -17.07
C ASP A 473 -2.61 -26.86 -18.49
N THR A 474 -3.35 -27.92 -18.77
CA THR A 474 -3.27 -28.66 -20.03
C THR A 474 -4.65 -29.00 -20.60
N PRO A 475 -5.00 -28.52 -21.81
CA PRO A 475 -4.19 -27.69 -22.69
C PRO A 475 -3.89 -26.29 -22.12
N HIS A 476 -2.78 -25.69 -22.56
CA HIS A 476 -2.39 -24.37 -22.09
C HIS A 476 -3.44 -23.34 -22.51
N ALA A 477 -3.91 -22.52 -21.56
CA ALA A 477 -5.06 -21.61 -21.72
C ALA A 477 -6.40 -22.33 -22.00
N TRP A 478 -6.61 -23.51 -21.40
CA TRP A 478 -7.91 -24.18 -21.42
C TRP A 478 -9.01 -23.27 -20.87
N THR A 479 -10.15 -23.29 -21.56
CA THR A 479 -11.41 -22.66 -21.15
C THR A 479 -12.52 -23.67 -21.33
N ASP A 480 -13.48 -23.69 -20.43
CA ASP A 480 -14.68 -24.52 -20.55
C ASP A 480 -15.56 -24.10 -21.75
N SER A 481 -16.65 -24.83 -21.98
CA SER A 481 -17.54 -24.56 -23.12
C SER A 481 -18.24 -23.21 -23.06
N ASP A 482 -18.30 -22.58 -21.89
CA ASP A 482 -18.92 -21.27 -21.64
C ASP A 482 -17.87 -20.13 -21.60
N GLY A 483 -16.60 -20.47 -21.78
CA GLY A 483 -15.48 -19.53 -21.89
C GLY A 483 -14.80 -19.20 -20.56
N ALA A 484 -15.08 -19.93 -19.48
CA ALA A 484 -14.42 -19.74 -18.20
C ALA A 484 -13.03 -20.41 -18.18
N PRO A 485 -11.95 -19.68 -17.87
CA PRO A 485 -10.60 -20.25 -17.79
C PRO A 485 -10.36 -20.96 -16.45
N CYS A 486 -9.28 -21.73 -16.36
CA CYS A 486 -8.87 -22.41 -15.12
C CYS A 486 -8.78 -21.50 -13.87
N GLY A 487 -8.48 -20.21 -14.05
CA GLY A 487 -8.48 -19.24 -12.94
C GLY A 487 -9.85 -19.03 -12.30
N ALA A 488 -10.93 -19.10 -13.09
CA ALA A 488 -12.30 -18.97 -12.59
C ALA A 488 -12.70 -20.18 -11.75
N TYR A 489 -12.31 -21.39 -12.20
CA TYR A 489 -12.56 -22.62 -11.47
C TYR A 489 -11.94 -22.63 -10.05
N LEU A 490 -10.78 -21.97 -9.89
CA LEU A 490 -10.16 -21.75 -8.60
C LEU A 490 -10.82 -20.61 -7.80
N GLN A 491 -11.02 -19.45 -8.44
CA GLN A 491 -11.53 -18.24 -7.77
C GLN A 491 -12.93 -18.43 -7.20
N GLU A 492 -13.79 -19.09 -7.96
CA GLU A 492 -15.19 -19.36 -7.60
C GLU A 492 -15.36 -20.73 -6.94
N GLN A 493 -14.26 -21.48 -6.73
CA GLN A 493 -14.25 -22.80 -6.09
C GLN A 493 -15.18 -23.81 -6.78
N TRP A 494 -15.23 -23.79 -8.11
CA TRP A 494 -16.06 -24.69 -8.94
C TRP A 494 -15.49 -26.11 -9.07
N CYS A 495 -14.21 -26.29 -8.75
CA CYS A 495 -13.55 -27.58 -8.65
C CYS A 495 -12.86 -27.76 -7.30
N ALA A 496 -12.65 -28.99 -6.87
CA ALA A 496 -11.81 -29.28 -5.73
C ALA A 496 -10.32 -29.36 -6.14
N PRO A 497 -9.37 -28.99 -5.26
CA PRO A 497 -7.93 -29.02 -5.58
C PRO A 497 -7.33 -30.39 -5.91
N THR A 498 -8.07 -31.47 -5.69
CA THR A 498 -7.70 -32.85 -6.00
C THR A 498 -8.50 -33.47 -7.14
N GLY A 499 -9.38 -32.71 -7.79
CA GLY A 499 -10.30 -33.17 -8.84
C GLY A 499 -11.75 -33.22 -8.37
N GLY A 500 -12.70 -33.15 -9.32
CA GLY A 500 -14.14 -33.15 -9.05
C GLY A 500 -14.74 -31.77 -8.74
N VAL A 501 -16.06 -31.75 -8.51
CA VAL A 501 -16.84 -30.53 -8.24
C VAL A 501 -16.42 -29.86 -6.93
N GLY A 502 -16.24 -28.55 -6.97
CA GLY A 502 -15.90 -27.72 -5.81
C GLY A 502 -17.15 -27.16 -5.12
N VAL A 503 -16.97 -26.57 -3.93
CA VAL A 503 -18.08 -26.10 -3.09
C VAL A 503 -18.86 -24.93 -3.67
N GLY A 504 -18.30 -24.21 -4.65
CA GLY A 504 -18.98 -23.18 -5.41
C GLY A 504 -19.71 -23.69 -6.66
N TRP A 505 -19.64 -24.99 -6.96
CA TRP A 505 -20.38 -25.60 -8.06
C TRP A 505 -21.82 -25.88 -7.63
N GLU A 506 -22.80 -25.25 -8.27
CA GLU A 506 -24.20 -25.51 -7.93
C GLU A 506 -24.66 -26.88 -8.47
N ASP A 507 -25.35 -27.65 -7.64
CA ASP A 507 -25.94 -28.95 -8.01
C ASP A 507 -26.84 -28.88 -9.25
N SER A 508 -27.39 -27.69 -9.55
CA SER A 508 -28.28 -27.45 -10.68
C SER A 508 -27.55 -27.34 -12.03
N TRP A 509 -26.23 -27.13 -12.04
CA TRP A 509 -25.42 -26.93 -13.25
C TRP A 509 -25.00 -28.25 -13.92
N GLY A 510 -25.16 -29.38 -13.24
CA GLY A 510 -24.76 -30.69 -13.77
C GLY A 510 -23.31 -31.03 -13.43
N LYS A 511 -22.62 -31.79 -14.29
CA LYS A 511 -21.25 -32.27 -14.03
C LYS A 511 -20.23 -31.39 -14.73
N LEU A 512 -19.02 -31.28 -14.18
CA LEU A 512 -17.91 -30.57 -14.82
C LEU A 512 -17.61 -31.07 -16.25
N ALA A 513 -17.81 -32.36 -16.49
CA ALA A 513 -17.64 -32.97 -17.81
C ALA A 513 -18.63 -32.44 -18.87
N ASP A 514 -19.78 -31.90 -18.45
CA ASP A 514 -20.75 -31.31 -19.37
C ASP A 514 -20.24 -29.99 -19.97
N TYR A 515 -19.22 -29.38 -19.34
CA TYR A 515 -18.56 -28.14 -19.76
C TYR A 515 -17.19 -28.38 -20.40
N ALA A 516 -16.85 -29.63 -20.72
CA ALA A 516 -15.54 -30.00 -21.24
C ALA A 516 -15.29 -29.47 -22.66
N THR A 517 -14.22 -28.69 -22.84
CA THR A 517 -13.74 -28.26 -24.17
C THR A 517 -12.68 -29.21 -24.68
N GLY A 518 -12.89 -29.78 -25.88
CA GLY A 518 -11.97 -30.74 -26.47
C GLY A 518 -11.96 -32.11 -25.76
N GLY A 519 -13.02 -32.42 -25.00
CA GLY A 519 -13.14 -33.67 -24.24
C GLY A 519 -12.39 -33.70 -22.91
N VAL A 520 -11.86 -32.56 -22.45
CA VAL A 520 -11.16 -32.41 -21.17
C VAL A 520 -11.94 -31.42 -20.30
N ALA A 521 -12.30 -31.84 -19.09
CA ALA A 521 -13.04 -31.03 -18.12
C ALA A 521 -12.09 -30.17 -17.27
N GLY A 522 -12.62 -29.17 -16.55
CA GLY A 522 -11.80 -28.24 -15.77
C GLY A 522 -11.00 -28.91 -14.65
N ASP A 523 -11.53 -29.99 -14.07
CA ASP A 523 -10.83 -30.80 -13.07
C ASP A 523 -9.72 -31.69 -13.63
N GLU A 524 -9.69 -31.91 -14.94
CA GLU A 524 -8.62 -32.61 -15.64
C GLU A 524 -7.61 -31.62 -16.25
N ALA A 525 -8.09 -30.47 -16.71
CA ALA A 525 -7.28 -29.47 -17.40
C ALA A 525 -6.46 -28.60 -16.45
N CYS A 526 -7.02 -28.26 -15.29
CA CYS A 526 -6.50 -27.21 -14.44
C CYS A 526 -5.69 -27.75 -13.27
N CYS A 527 -4.47 -27.26 -13.09
CA CYS A 527 -3.58 -27.60 -11.98
C CYS A 527 -4.18 -27.32 -10.60
N ALA A 528 -4.92 -26.22 -10.51
CA ALA A 528 -5.62 -25.78 -9.31
C ALA A 528 -6.80 -26.69 -8.94
N CYS A 529 -7.26 -27.50 -9.90
CA CYS A 529 -8.32 -28.47 -9.73
C CYS A 529 -7.80 -29.91 -9.64
N GLY A 530 -6.50 -30.10 -9.37
CA GLY A 530 -5.88 -31.42 -9.28
C GLY A 530 -5.46 -32.04 -10.62
N GLY A 531 -5.86 -31.44 -11.75
CA GLY A 531 -5.47 -31.81 -13.09
C GLY A 531 -4.17 -31.16 -13.56
N GLY A 532 -4.11 -30.85 -14.86
CA GLY A 532 -2.92 -30.29 -15.51
C GLY A 532 -1.75 -31.27 -15.60
N ARG A 533 -0.63 -30.83 -16.20
CA ARG A 533 0.59 -31.64 -16.30
C ARG A 533 1.63 -31.13 -15.32
N ARG A 534 2.18 -32.04 -14.52
CA ARG A 534 3.36 -31.79 -13.67
C ARG A 534 4.56 -32.41 -14.37
N GLY A 535 5.69 -31.71 -14.38
CA GLY A 535 6.91 -32.21 -15.03
C GLY A 535 7.32 -33.56 -14.45
N ALA A 536 7.26 -34.64 -15.25
CA ALA A 536 7.68 -35.97 -14.83
C ALA A 536 9.21 -36.09 -14.88
N PHE A 537 9.84 -36.41 -13.75
CA PHE A 537 11.14 -37.07 -13.77
C PHE A 537 10.94 -38.49 -14.33
N GLY A 538 11.52 -38.73 -15.51
CA GLY A 538 11.67 -40.08 -16.06
C GLY A 538 12.67 -40.88 -15.23
N GLY A 539 12.20 -41.53 -14.17
CA GLY A 539 12.81 -42.73 -13.60
C GLY A 539 11.98 -43.93 -14.03
N GLY A 540 12.44 -44.68 -15.04
CA GLY A 540 11.80 -45.93 -15.44
C GLY A 540 11.82 -46.97 -14.29
N PRO A 541 10.85 -47.91 -14.27
CA PRO A 541 10.78 -48.91 -13.20
C PRO A 541 11.80 -50.05 -13.43
N PRO A 542 12.29 -50.68 -12.34
CA PRO A 542 13.00 -51.95 -12.42
C PRO A 542 12.03 -53.13 -12.57
N GLY A 543 12.37 -54.09 -13.43
CA GLY A 543 11.97 -55.49 -13.32
C GLY A 543 10.84 -55.98 -14.25
N GLY A 544 11.21 -56.80 -15.24
CA GLY A 544 10.33 -57.56 -16.14
C GLY A 544 11.06 -58.04 -17.38
#